data_AF-A0A9J6GV07-F1
#
_entry.id   AF-A0A9J6GV07-F1
#
_cell.length_a   1.000
_cell.length_b   1.000
_cell.length_c   1.000
_cell.angle_alpha   90.00
_cell.angle_beta   90.00
_cell.angle_gamma   90.00
#
_symmetry.space_group_name_H-M   'P 1'
#
loop_
_entity.id
_entity.type
_entity.pdbx_description
1 polymer ?
#
loop_
_entity_poly.entity_id
_entity_poly.type
_entity_poly.pdbx_seq_one_letter_code
_entity_poly.pdbx_strand_id
1 'polypeptide(L)'
;MASPVHKYTLVGFSEEVDRMPLLFLEALPATKVCSACGLVPKVVGLLPCEHFFCKPCYQQCLCHEEVVCPVEGEACLLDEVSWIHHSTRSVLTKKVW
;
A
#
# COMPACT_ATOMS: atom_id res chain seq x y z
N MET A 1 2.23 5.93 30.12
CA MET A 1 3.11 5.87 28.94
C MET A 1 2.21 5.78 27.72
N ALA A 2 2.25 6.76 26.81
CA ALA A 2 1.43 6.70 25.60
C ALA A 2 1.95 5.58 24.69
N SER A 3 1.11 4.62 24.32
CA SER A 3 1.46 3.66 23.28
C SER A 3 1.70 4.42 21.96
N PRO A 4 2.74 4.08 21.19
CA PRO A 4 2.94 4.70 19.89
C PRO A 4 1.72 4.41 19.01
N VAL A 5 1.03 5.46 18.58
CA VAL A 5 -0.05 5.35 17.58
C VAL A 5 0.57 5.50 16.20
N HIS A 6 0.18 4.62 15.28
CA HIS A 6 0.65 4.60 13.91
C HIS A 6 -0.38 5.29 13.01
N LYS A 7 0.03 6.33 12.29
CA LYS A 7 -0.86 7.12 11.43
C LYS A 7 -0.73 6.65 9.98
N TYR A 8 -1.86 6.25 9.38
CA TYR A 8 -1.91 5.82 7.98
C TYR A 8 -3.07 6.49 7.24
N THR A 9 -2.88 6.83 5.98
CA THR A 9 -3.97 7.31 5.11
C THR A 9 -4.41 6.16 4.21
N LEU A 10 -5.68 5.80 4.31
CA LEU A 10 -6.30 4.76 3.49
C LEU A 10 -6.83 5.38 2.19
N VAL A 11 -6.79 4.63 1.08
CA VAL A 11 -7.35 5.10 -0.20
C VAL A 11 -8.09 4.00 -0.95
N GLY A 12 -9.23 4.34 -1.54
CA GLY A 12 -10.09 3.44 -2.32
C GLY A 12 -11.05 2.60 -1.47
N PHE A 13 -11.17 2.84 -0.16
CA PHE A 13 -12.05 2.06 0.73
C PHE A 13 -13.46 2.64 0.81
N SER A 14 -13.59 3.92 1.12
CA SER A 14 -14.84 4.70 1.11
C SER A 14 -14.52 6.20 1.20
N GLU A 15 -15.42 7.08 0.76
CA GLU A 15 -15.19 8.54 0.83
C GLU A 15 -14.94 9.05 2.25
N GLU A 16 -15.57 8.46 3.25
CA GLU A 16 -15.42 8.87 4.66
C GLU A 16 -14.02 8.55 5.19
N VAL A 17 -13.50 7.37 4.85
CA VAL A 17 -12.21 6.88 5.32
C VAL A 17 -11.06 7.46 4.51
N ASP A 18 -11.25 7.68 3.21
CA ASP A 18 -10.19 8.12 2.31
C ASP A 18 -9.78 9.59 2.53
N ARG A 19 -10.63 10.38 3.20
CA ARG A 19 -10.41 11.82 3.45
C ARG A 19 -9.50 12.10 4.65
N MET A 20 -9.29 11.13 5.54
CA MET A 20 -8.59 11.37 6.80
C MET A 20 -7.59 10.26 7.12
N PRO A 21 -6.40 10.61 7.64
CA PRO A 21 -5.50 9.60 8.20
C PRO A 21 -6.14 8.95 9.44
N LEU A 22 -6.08 7.63 9.52
CA LEU A 22 -6.51 6.85 10.66
C LEU A 22 -5.33 6.54 11.59
N LEU A 23 -5.63 6.45 12.89
CA LEU A 23 -4.69 6.05 13.92
C LEU A 23 -4.89 4.58 14.26
N PHE A 24 -3.82 3.80 14.20
CA PHE A 24 -3.79 2.38 14.54
C PHE A 24 -2.90 2.17 15.76
N LEU A 25 -3.33 1.27 16.65
CA LEU A 25 -2.54 0.88 17.83
C LEU A 25 -1.31 0.06 17.48
N GLU A 26 -1.36 -0.65 16.37
CA GLU A 26 -0.26 -1.46 15.86
C GLU A 26 0.05 -1.04 14.42
N ALA A 27 1.33 -1.11 14.05
CA ALA A 27 1.74 -0.90 12.68
C ALA A 27 1.01 -1.88 11.76
N LEU A 28 0.54 -1.38 10.61
CA LEU A 28 0.03 -2.25 9.57
C LEU A 28 1.19 -3.07 8.97
N PRO A 29 0.95 -4.34 8.58
CA PRO A 29 1.92 -5.09 7.80
C PRO A 29 2.37 -4.29 6.57
N ALA A 30 3.67 -4.32 6.27
CA ALA A 30 4.25 -3.64 5.12
C ALA A 30 3.56 -4.03 3.80
N THR A 31 3.03 -5.25 3.72
CA THR A 31 2.26 -5.78 2.58
C THR A 31 0.96 -5.03 2.27
N LYS A 32 0.51 -4.12 3.15
CA LYS A 32 -0.66 -3.27 2.94
C LYS A 32 -0.31 -1.82 2.62
N VAL A 33 0.96 -1.46 2.77
CA VAL A 33 1.44 -0.08 2.71
C VAL A 33 2.23 0.09 1.42
N CYS A 34 1.92 1.11 0.64
CA CYS A 34 2.70 1.45 -0.53
C CYS A 34 4.13 1.82 -0.12
N SER A 35 5.12 1.09 -0.63
CA SER A 35 6.54 1.27 -0.34
C SER A 35 7.08 2.63 -0.79
N ALA A 36 6.45 3.27 -1.80
CA ALA A 36 6.87 4.59 -2.29
C ALA A 36 6.26 5.77 -1.53
N CYS A 37 4.97 5.71 -1.17
CA CYS A 37 4.24 6.87 -0.64
C CYS A 37 3.63 6.67 0.75
N GLY A 38 3.70 5.47 1.33
CA GLY A 38 3.18 5.16 2.66
C GLY A 38 1.66 5.09 2.78
N LEU A 39 0.92 5.31 1.68
CA LEU A 39 -0.53 5.14 1.65
C LEU A 39 -0.92 3.67 1.78
N VAL A 40 -2.11 3.43 2.33
CA VAL A 40 -2.71 2.09 2.43
C VAL A 40 -3.81 2.00 1.38
N PRO A 41 -3.52 1.56 0.15
CA PRO A 41 -4.54 1.48 -0.89
C PRO A 41 -5.37 0.19 -0.73
N LYS A 42 -6.61 0.22 -1.20
CA LYS A 42 -7.45 -0.98 -1.31
C LYS A 42 -6.85 -2.02 -2.26
N VAL A 43 -6.05 -1.57 -3.23
CA VAL A 43 -5.41 -2.41 -4.24
C VAL A 43 -3.94 -2.05 -4.32
N VAL A 44 -3.08 -3.06 -4.12
CA VAL A 44 -1.61 -2.94 -4.27
C VAL A 44 -1.12 -3.84 -5.40
N GLY A 45 -0.14 -3.37 -6.16
CA GLY A 45 0.68 -4.20 -7.04
C GLY A 45 1.91 -4.68 -6.27
N LEU A 46 2.14 -5.98 -6.27
CA LEU A 46 3.31 -6.65 -5.68
C LEU A 46 4.29 -6.99 -6.81
N LEU A 47 5.51 -6.47 -6.70
CA LEU A 47 6.61 -6.84 -7.59
C LEU A 47 7.33 -8.11 -7.06
N PRO A 48 8.10 -8.82 -7.90
CA PRO A 48 8.92 -9.96 -7.48
C PRO A 48 9.91 -9.64 -6.37
N CYS A 49 10.35 -8.38 -6.27
CA CYS A 49 11.23 -7.86 -5.23
C CYS A 49 10.53 -7.57 -3.88
N GLU A 50 9.32 -8.10 -3.69
CA GLU A 50 8.51 -7.99 -2.46
C GLU A 50 8.08 -6.56 -2.06
N HIS A 51 8.22 -5.59 -2.98
CA HIS A 51 7.72 -4.23 -2.79
C HIS A 51 6.27 -4.05 -3.28
N PHE A 52 5.50 -3.25 -2.54
CA PHE A 52 4.06 -3.04 -2.77
C PHE A 52 3.80 -1.60 -3.22
N PHE A 53 3.03 -1.41 -4.29
CA PHE A 53 2.73 -0.07 -4.82
C PHE A 53 1.23 0.15 -4.99
N CYS A 54 0.75 1.33 -4.61
CA CYS A 54 -0.56 1.79 -5.03
C CYS A 54 -0.56 2.03 -6.54
N LYS A 55 -1.74 1.94 -7.17
CA LYS A 55 -1.87 2.10 -8.64
C LYS A 55 -1.19 3.37 -9.20
N PRO A 56 -1.32 4.57 -8.59
CA PRO A 56 -0.62 5.75 -9.08
C PRO A 56 0.91 5.64 -9.02
N CYS A 57 1.47 5.09 -7.93
CA CYS A 57 2.92 4.89 -7.82
C CYS A 57 3.40 3.81 -8.80
N TYR A 58 2.65 2.71 -8.95
CA TYR A 58 2.94 1.67 -9.94
C TYR A 58 3.02 2.25 -11.35
N GLN A 59 2.08 3.13 -11.73
CA GLN A 59 2.09 3.77 -13.06
C GLN A 59 3.33 4.63 -13.32
N GLN A 60 3.96 5.17 -12.27
CA GLN A 60 5.22 5.91 -12.39
C GLN A 60 6.44 4.98 -12.54
N CYS A 61 6.29 3.71 -12.20
CA CYS A 61 7.34 2.69 -12.32
C CYS A 61 7.37 2.04 -13.71
N LEU A 62 6.35 2.29 -14.54
CA LEU A 62 6.23 1.72 -15.88
C LEU A 62 7.32 2.27 -16.80
N CYS A 63 8.08 1.36 -17.42
CA CYS A 63 9.10 1.66 -18.40
C CYS A 63 8.95 0.69 -19.58
N HIS A 64 8.32 1.14 -20.67
CA HIS A 64 8.00 0.28 -21.82
C HIS A 64 7.17 -0.96 -21.43
N GLU A 65 7.74 -2.16 -21.58
CA GLU A 65 7.13 -3.45 -21.25
C GLU A 65 7.58 -4.00 -19.88
N GLU A 66 8.28 -3.17 -19.10
CA GLU A 66 8.83 -3.49 -17.80
C GLU A 66 8.30 -2.53 -16.72
N VAL A 67 8.46 -2.95 -15.47
CA VAL A 67 8.28 -2.14 -14.28
C VAL A 67 9.59 -2.11 -13.52
N VAL A 68 10.11 -0.91 -13.26
CA VAL A 68 11.33 -0.72 -12.47
C VAL A 68 10.94 -0.33 -11.06
N CYS A 69 11.34 -1.15 -10.08
CA CYS A 69 11.13 -0.87 -8.67
C CYS A 69 11.87 0.43 -8.28
N PRO A 70 11.19 1.46 -7.76
CA PRO A 70 11.84 2.72 -7.37
C PRO A 70 12.60 2.60 -6.04
N VAL A 71 12.46 1.48 -5.32
CA VAL A 71 13.15 1.23 -4.04
C VAL A 71 14.50 0.58 -4.27
N GLU A 72 14.56 -0.47 -5.08
CA GLU A 72 15.78 -1.26 -5.32
C GLU A 72 16.38 -1.09 -6.72
N GLY A 73 15.60 -0.58 -7.68
CA GLY A 73 16.02 -0.45 -9.09
C GLY A 73 15.87 -1.73 -9.91
N GLU A 74 15.32 -2.80 -9.34
CA GLU A 74 15.09 -4.06 -10.06
C GLU A 74 13.93 -3.93 -11.07
N ALA A 75 14.17 -4.41 -12.29
CA ALA A 75 13.17 -4.47 -13.34
C ALA A 75 12.46 -5.83 -13.35
N CYS A 76 11.17 -5.83 -13.67
CA CYS A 76 10.35 -7.02 -13.86
C CYS A 76 9.35 -6.80 -15.00
N LEU A 77 8.83 -7.88 -15.57
CA LEU A 77 7.83 -7.78 -16.63
C LEU A 77 6.45 -7.40 -16.07
N LEU A 78 5.59 -6.81 -16.90
CA LEU A 78 4.25 -6.38 -16.46
C LEU A 78 3.39 -7.53 -15.91
N ASP A 79 3.54 -8.74 -16.45
CA ASP A 79 2.80 -9.95 -16.05
C ASP A 79 3.33 -10.63 -14.78
N GLU A 80 4.53 -10.27 -14.34
CA GLU A 80 5.11 -10.71 -13.06
C GLU A 80 4.51 -9.94 -11.86
N VAL A 81 3.76 -8.87 -12.12
CA VAL A 81 3.15 -8.02 -11.09
C VAL A 81 1.83 -8.64 -10.60
N SER A 82 1.78 -8.97 -9.32
CA SER A 82 0.60 -9.55 -8.68
C SER A 82 -0.28 -8.46 -8.05
N TRP A 83 -1.55 -8.39 -8.41
CA TRP A 83 -2.49 -7.42 -7.84
C TRP A 83 -3.28 -8.00 -6.66
N ILE A 84 -3.14 -7.37 -5.48
CA ILE A 84 -3.77 -7.82 -4.24
C ILE A 84 -4.85 -6.83 -3.83
N HIS A 85 -6.05 -7.35 -3.54
CA HIS A 85 -7.17 -6.58 -3.05
C HIS A 85 -7.31 -6.74 -1.52
N HIS A 86 -7.20 -5.64 -0.79
CA HIS A 86 -7.48 -5.59 0.63
C HIS A 86 -8.96 -5.28 0.88
N SER A 87 -9.61 -6.07 1.73
CA SER A 87 -10.94 -5.71 2.21
C SER A 87 -10.84 -4.68 3.34
N THR A 88 -11.84 -3.82 3.47
CA THR A 88 -11.94 -2.86 4.58
C THR A 88 -11.79 -3.55 5.92
N ARG A 89 -12.45 -4.71 6.08
CA ARG A 89 -12.32 -5.55 7.28
C ARG A 89 -10.86 -5.94 7.53
N SER A 90 -10.12 -6.37 6.51
CA SER A 90 -8.72 -6.79 6.68
C SER A 90 -7.76 -5.67 7.09
N VAL A 91 -8.14 -4.39 6.93
CA VAL A 91 -7.33 -3.23 7.32
C VAL A 91 -7.81 -2.65 8.63
N LEU A 92 -9.13 -2.52 8.83
CA LEU A 92 -9.72 -1.88 10.02
C LEU A 92 -9.92 -2.83 11.22
N THR A 93 -9.54 -4.11 11.15
CA THR A 93 -9.75 -5.09 12.25
C THR A 93 -8.84 -4.95 13.48
N LYS A 94 -8.14 -3.83 13.67
CA LYS A 94 -7.40 -3.58 14.92
C LYS A 94 -7.85 -2.25 15.53
N LYS A 95 -8.89 -2.33 16.37
CA LYS A 95 -9.38 -1.34 17.34
C LYS A 95 -9.04 0.12 16.99
N VAL A 96 -9.94 0.74 16.23
CA VAL A 96 -10.01 2.20 16.07
C VAL A 96 -10.84 2.71 17.25
N TRP A 97 -10.30 3.64 18.05
CA TRP A 97 -11.07 4.38 19.05
C TRP A 97 -11.77 5.55 18.40
#